data_AF-A0A023AYS2-F1
#
_entry.id   AF-A0A023AYS2-F1
#
_cell.length_a   1.000
_cell.length_b   1.000
_cell.length_c   1.000
_cell.angle_alpha   90.00
_cell.angle_beta   90.00
_cell.angle_gamma   90.00
#
_symmetry.space_group_name_H-M   'P 1'
#
loop_
_entity.id
_entity.type
_entity.pdbx_description
1 polymer ?
#
loop_
_entity_poly.entity_id
_entity_poly.type
_entity_poly.pdbx_seq_one_letter_code
_entity_poly.pdbx_strand_id
1 'polypeptide(L)'
;MRSVFVAALIGSAVAQKGRQSSDPVYTCPAGFNLNGKICERQTTAQPQLICHQGVLSGLECLTETPKSTRCPPGTLQSGKQCITSQEFPPVKVCPTGFVETLAGCEAQQPLPLIEVCEIGSREGPECVTAETAPYVVSQKCPPGFEEAAKGGCWKKTTYDCTPAFAGKGGLRGLIGELGVAPANAKAQVIKQTCERKEAAPYLTDKVCPAGFEDNGINGCIKKHFHPVITKCSNGGAASQCFTTRTVPFEQECETGVMTGKMCRIQKTVAPETFCATGYDNGQACVQAHPTAPVCAPGLTLTGGLCVGSETAQPEVTVTLTCTGKNCHH
;
A
#
# COMPACT_ATOMS: atom_id res chain seq x y z
N MET A 1 -43.90 -70.57 121.58
CA MET A 1 -44.48 -71.91 121.75
C MET A 1 -45.75 -71.94 120.90
N ARG A 2 -45.72 -72.70 119.80
CA ARG A 2 -46.38 -74.02 119.70
C ARG A 2 -47.86 -73.94 120.11
N SER A 3 -48.72 -74.28 119.13
CA SER A 3 -49.90 -75.12 119.36
C SER A 3 -51.05 -74.43 120.12
N VAL A 4 -52.33 -74.76 119.97
CA VAL A 4 -53.12 -75.71 119.17
C VAL A 4 -54.56 -75.38 119.56
N PHE A 5 -55.46 -75.39 118.58
CA PHE A 5 -56.85 -75.84 118.64
C PHE A 5 -57.95 -75.02 119.37
N VAL A 6 -59.00 -74.82 118.55
CA VAL A 6 -60.42 -75.19 118.77
C VAL A 6 -61.40 -74.14 119.27
N ALA A 7 -62.26 -73.77 118.29
CA ALA A 7 -63.71 -73.64 118.28
C ALA A 7 -64.41 -72.77 119.35
N ALA A 8 -65.29 -71.88 118.89
CA ALA A 8 -66.72 -72.18 118.73
C ALA A 8 -67.53 -70.91 118.32
N LEU A 9 -68.42 -71.11 117.33
CA LEU A 9 -69.84 -70.72 117.28
C LEU A 9 -70.34 -69.24 117.36
N ILE A 10 -71.03 -68.86 116.26
CA ILE A 10 -72.31 -68.09 116.09
C ILE A 10 -72.26 -66.56 115.90
N GLY A 11 -72.89 -66.10 114.79
CA GLY A 11 -73.67 -64.85 114.71
C GLY A 11 -73.12 -63.74 113.78
N SER A 12 -73.64 -63.63 112.54
CA SER A 12 -74.49 -62.54 112.01
C SER A 12 -73.82 -61.15 111.87
N ALA A 13 -73.88 -60.36 110.79
CA ALA A 13 -74.63 -60.36 109.54
C ALA A 13 -74.15 -59.15 108.67
N VAL A 14 -74.34 -59.23 107.33
CA VAL A 14 -74.66 -58.12 106.39
C VAL A 14 -73.53 -57.09 106.10
N ALA A 15 -73.27 -56.55 104.90
CA ALA A 15 -74.00 -56.45 103.64
C ALA A 15 -73.04 -56.49 102.42
N GLN A 16 -73.49 -57.13 101.35
CA GLN A 16 -72.93 -57.04 100.00
C GLN A 16 -73.46 -55.79 99.28
N LYS A 17 -72.62 -55.12 98.46
CA LYS A 17 -73.08 -54.17 97.44
C LYS A 17 -72.24 -54.33 96.16
N GLY A 18 -72.77 -55.06 95.19
CA GLY A 18 -72.23 -55.12 93.82
C GLY A 18 -72.83 -53.98 92.98
N ARG A 19 -71.98 -53.19 92.32
CA ARG A 19 -72.34 -52.24 91.25
C ARG A 19 -71.66 -52.75 89.98
N GLN A 20 -72.42 -53.10 88.96
CA GLN A 20 -71.89 -53.35 87.61
C GLN A 20 -72.16 -52.10 86.76
N SER A 21 -71.09 -51.47 86.29
CA SER A 21 -71.14 -50.41 85.28
C SER A 21 -71.14 -51.08 83.91
N SER A 22 -72.04 -50.68 82.99
CA SER A 22 -71.85 -51.03 81.59
C SER A 22 -70.68 -50.23 81.02
N ASP A 23 -69.99 -50.79 80.04
CA ASP A 23 -68.89 -50.10 79.37
C ASP A 23 -69.41 -48.87 78.59
N PRO A 24 -68.69 -47.74 78.61
CA PRO A 24 -69.06 -46.54 77.85
C PRO A 24 -69.06 -46.80 76.35
N VAL A 25 -70.12 -46.40 75.65
CA VAL A 25 -70.23 -46.49 74.19
C VAL A 25 -69.76 -45.18 73.57
N TYR A 26 -68.75 -45.26 72.70
CA TYR A 26 -68.20 -44.12 71.98
C TYR A 26 -68.76 -44.10 70.55
N THR A 27 -69.38 -43.00 70.15
CA THR A 27 -69.90 -42.80 68.79
C THR A 27 -69.19 -41.64 68.11
N CYS A 28 -68.81 -41.82 66.85
CA CYS A 28 -68.10 -40.80 66.09
C CYS A 28 -69.02 -39.96 65.20
N PRO A 29 -68.70 -38.67 64.97
CA PRO A 29 -69.39 -37.84 63.98
C PRO A 29 -69.37 -38.46 62.59
N ALA A 30 -70.33 -38.06 61.74
CA ALA A 30 -70.46 -38.59 60.39
C ALA A 30 -69.14 -38.46 59.59
N GLY A 31 -68.64 -39.59 59.08
CA GLY A 31 -67.41 -39.67 58.30
C GLY A 31 -66.12 -39.90 59.10
N PHE A 32 -66.18 -40.01 60.43
CA PHE A 32 -65.05 -40.41 61.28
C PHE A 32 -65.21 -41.84 61.78
N ASN A 33 -64.09 -42.56 61.89
CA ASN A 33 -64.05 -43.92 62.43
C ASN A 33 -63.48 -43.90 63.84
N LEU A 34 -64.06 -44.72 64.74
CA LEU A 34 -63.58 -44.84 66.11
C LEU A 34 -62.29 -45.67 66.14
N ASN A 35 -61.18 -45.02 66.46
CA ASN A 35 -59.89 -45.69 66.68
C ASN A 35 -59.53 -45.59 68.18
N GLY A 36 -59.86 -46.63 68.95
CA GLY A 36 -59.75 -46.62 70.41
C GLY A 36 -60.80 -45.72 71.08
N LYS A 37 -60.39 -44.52 71.53
CA LYS A 37 -61.26 -43.50 72.16
C LYS A 37 -61.20 -42.14 71.44
N ILE A 38 -60.69 -42.12 70.22
CA ILE A 38 -60.56 -40.91 69.39
C ILE A 38 -61.21 -41.22 68.05
N CYS A 39 -61.95 -40.25 67.51
CA CYS A 39 -62.52 -40.37 66.18
C CYS A 39 -61.51 -39.86 65.17
N GLU A 40 -61.11 -40.69 64.22
CA GLU A 40 -60.12 -40.35 63.20
C GLU A 40 -60.73 -40.47 61.81
N ARG A 41 -60.37 -39.52 60.95
CA ARG A 41 -60.69 -39.56 59.52
C ARG A 41 -59.43 -39.31 58.72
N GLN A 42 -59.20 -40.16 57.72
CA GLN A 42 -58.17 -39.90 56.73
C GLN A 42 -58.66 -38.84 55.75
N THR A 43 -57.86 -37.80 55.56
CA THR A 43 -58.06 -36.81 54.51
C THR A 43 -57.03 -37.01 53.43
N THR A 44 -57.44 -36.78 52.18
CA THR A 44 -56.55 -36.87 51.02
C THR A 44 -56.64 -35.58 50.21
N ALA A 45 -55.49 -35.11 49.74
CA ALA A 45 -55.38 -33.94 48.89
C ALA A 45 -54.39 -34.20 47.74
N GLN A 46 -54.54 -33.47 46.64
CA GLN A 46 -53.57 -33.53 45.55
C GLN A 46 -52.29 -32.76 45.95
N PRO A 47 -51.09 -33.32 45.68
CA PRO A 47 -49.84 -32.61 45.94
C PRO A 47 -49.69 -31.41 45.01
N GLN A 48 -49.04 -30.37 45.50
CA GLN A 48 -48.60 -29.26 44.66
C GLN A 48 -47.27 -29.61 44.01
N LEU A 49 -47.17 -29.40 42.70
CA LEU A 49 -45.91 -29.59 41.98
C LEU A 49 -45.06 -28.34 42.14
N ILE A 50 -43.81 -28.53 42.56
CA ILE A 50 -42.83 -27.46 42.69
C ILE A 50 -41.56 -27.77 41.89
N CYS A 51 -40.80 -26.72 41.59
CA CYS A 51 -39.52 -26.81 40.92
C CYS A 51 -38.38 -26.53 41.90
N HIS A 52 -37.41 -27.43 41.96
CA HIS A 52 -36.14 -27.18 42.66
C HIS A 52 -35.25 -26.22 41.88
N GLN A 53 -35.32 -26.29 40.55
CA GLN A 53 -34.62 -25.40 39.62
C GLN A 53 -35.54 -25.09 38.44
N GLY A 54 -35.48 -23.86 37.94
CA GLY A 54 -36.30 -23.41 36.82
C GLY A 54 -37.71 -23.00 37.21
N VAL A 55 -38.55 -22.77 36.19
CA VAL A 55 -39.93 -22.31 36.32
C VAL A 55 -40.87 -23.45 35.96
N LEU A 56 -41.95 -23.60 36.73
CA LEU A 56 -42.98 -24.61 36.47
C LEU A 56 -43.76 -24.25 35.20
N SER A 57 -43.73 -25.14 34.21
CA SER A 57 -44.49 -25.02 32.97
C SER A 57 -45.22 -26.34 32.71
N GLY A 58 -46.52 -26.37 33.02
CA GLY A 58 -47.32 -27.59 32.95
C GLY A 58 -46.93 -28.58 34.05
N LEU A 59 -46.29 -29.69 33.66
CA LEU A 59 -45.83 -30.77 34.57
C LEU A 59 -44.30 -30.88 34.64
N GLU A 60 -43.57 -29.95 34.03
CA GLU A 60 -42.12 -29.96 33.98
C GLU A 60 -41.54 -28.63 34.48
N CYS A 61 -40.31 -28.69 34.95
CA CYS A 61 -39.55 -27.53 35.36
C CYS A 61 -38.58 -27.15 34.25
N LEU A 62 -38.73 -25.95 33.71
CA LEU A 62 -37.92 -25.45 32.60
C LEU A 62 -36.87 -24.47 33.10
N THR A 63 -35.61 -24.72 32.75
CA THR A 63 -34.49 -23.81 33.03
C THR A 63 -33.93 -23.30 31.72
N GLU A 64 -33.81 -21.98 31.56
CA GLU A 64 -33.16 -21.39 30.39
C GLU A 64 -31.65 -21.70 30.40
N THR A 65 -31.15 -22.11 29.24
CA THR A 65 -29.75 -22.43 29.00
C THR A 65 -29.17 -21.45 27.96
N PRO A 66 -27.87 -21.15 28.02
CA PRO A 66 -27.27 -20.22 27.06
C PRO A 66 -27.29 -20.80 25.65
N LYS A 67 -27.63 -19.94 24.67
CA LYS A 67 -27.48 -20.25 23.24
C LYS A 67 -25.99 -20.40 22.91
N SER A 68 -25.65 -21.47 22.20
CA SER A 68 -24.29 -21.66 21.67
C SER A 68 -24.16 -20.98 20.31
N THR A 69 -22.94 -20.57 19.95
CA THR A 69 -22.64 -19.94 18.66
C THR A 69 -21.69 -20.79 17.85
N ARG A 70 -21.99 -21.00 16.57
CA ARG A 70 -21.07 -21.66 15.63
C ARG A 70 -21.04 -20.91 14.31
N CYS A 71 -19.95 -21.08 13.58
CA CYS A 71 -19.86 -20.57 12.22
C CYS A 71 -20.64 -21.46 11.26
N PRO A 72 -21.40 -20.87 10.32
CA PRO A 72 -22.11 -21.63 9.30
C PRO A 72 -21.12 -22.42 8.42
N PRO A 73 -21.54 -23.56 7.83
CA PRO A 73 -20.70 -24.35 6.95
C PRO A 73 -20.06 -23.50 5.84
N GLY A 74 -18.78 -23.74 5.56
CA GLY A 74 -18.03 -22.98 4.54
C GLY A 74 -17.46 -21.64 5.02
N THR A 75 -17.55 -21.33 6.32
CA THR A 75 -16.92 -20.16 6.93
C THR A 75 -15.93 -20.58 8.02
N LEU A 76 -14.94 -19.72 8.29
CA LEU A 76 -13.91 -19.94 9.30
C LEU A 76 -14.13 -19.00 10.48
N GLN A 77 -13.87 -19.49 11.69
CA GLN A 77 -13.97 -18.65 12.89
C GLN A 77 -12.78 -17.69 12.98
N SER A 78 -13.07 -16.40 13.05
CA SER A 78 -12.09 -15.34 13.29
C SER A 78 -12.56 -14.48 14.46
N GLY A 79 -12.04 -14.79 15.66
CA GLY A 79 -12.51 -14.19 16.90
C GLY A 79 -13.98 -14.52 17.21
N LYS A 80 -14.81 -13.49 17.35
CA LYS A 80 -16.27 -13.60 17.59
C LYS A 80 -17.10 -13.61 16.31
N GLN A 81 -16.45 -13.53 15.14
CA GLN A 81 -17.11 -13.45 13.84
C GLN A 81 -16.69 -14.64 12.99
N CYS A 82 -17.49 -14.92 11.96
CA CYS A 82 -17.15 -15.89 10.95
C CYS A 82 -16.69 -15.15 9.71
N ILE A 83 -15.66 -15.64 9.04
CA ILE A 83 -15.15 -15.06 7.81
C ILE A 83 -15.20 -16.10 6.70
N THR A 84 -15.48 -15.62 5.50
CA THR A 84 -15.28 -16.40 4.28
C THR A 84 -14.40 -15.59 3.35
N SER A 85 -13.58 -16.27 2.56
CA SER A 85 -12.73 -15.62 1.57
C SER A 85 -13.01 -16.15 0.19
N GLN A 86 -13.11 -15.23 -0.76
CA GLN A 86 -13.18 -15.55 -2.17
C GLN A 86 -11.92 -15.03 -2.85
N GLU A 87 -11.36 -15.84 -3.74
CA GLU A 87 -10.15 -15.52 -4.47
C GLU A 87 -10.47 -15.41 -5.96
N PHE A 88 -9.99 -14.35 -6.60
CA PHE A 88 -10.18 -14.06 -8.01
C PHE A 88 -8.83 -13.72 -8.65
N PRO A 89 -8.64 -14.00 -9.95
CA PRO A 89 -7.42 -13.57 -10.64
C PRO A 89 -7.39 -12.04 -10.73
N PRO A 90 -6.20 -11.41 -10.59
CA PRO A 90 -6.05 -9.98 -10.82
C PRO A 90 -6.25 -9.62 -12.29
N VAL A 91 -6.67 -8.38 -12.53
CA VAL A 91 -6.75 -7.82 -13.87
C VAL A 91 -5.39 -7.24 -14.28
N LYS A 92 -5.13 -7.26 -15.59
CA LYS A 92 -3.96 -6.61 -16.17
C LYS A 92 -4.32 -5.18 -16.51
N VAL A 93 -3.55 -4.24 -15.99
CA VAL A 93 -3.77 -2.82 -16.23
C VAL A 93 -2.47 -2.18 -16.70
N CYS A 94 -2.60 -1.11 -17.49
CA CYS A 94 -1.46 -0.29 -17.87
C CYS A 94 -1.25 0.84 -16.85
N PRO A 95 0.02 1.16 -16.53
CA PRO A 95 0.33 2.31 -15.69
C PRO A 95 -0.24 3.60 -16.29
N THR A 96 -0.43 4.61 -15.44
CA THR A 96 -0.96 5.91 -15.88
C THR A 96 -0.11 6.49 -17.02
N GLY A 97 -0.76 6.85 -18.13
CA GLY A 97 -0.11 7.41 -19.31
C GLY A 97 0.37 6.39 -20.34
N PHE A 98 0.16 5.08 -20.11
CA PHE A 98 0.42 4.03 -21.08
C PHE A 98 -0.88 3.47 -21.65
N VAL A 99 -0.80 2.99 -22.90
CA VAL A 99 -1.92 2.39 -23.64
C VAL A 99 -1.63 0.91 -23.88
N GLU A 100 -2.65 0.08 -23.76
CA GLU A 100 -2.54 -1.37 -23.99
C GLU A 100 -2.26 -1.70 -25.46
N THR A 101 -1.24 -2.53 -25.69
CA THR A 101 -0.87 -3.10 -26.99
C THR A 101 -0.65 -4.62 -26.85
N LEU A 102 -0.47 -5.31 -27.99
CA LEU A 102 -0.17 -6.74 -28.02
C LEU A 102 1.14 -7.11 -27.30
N ALA A 103 2.10 -6.19 -27.24
CA ALA A 103 3.42 -6.41 -26.65
C ALA A 103 3.51 -6.01 -25.16
N GLY A 104 2.53 -5.26 -24.65
CA GLY A 104 2.55 -4.72 -23.30
C GLY A 104 1.84 -3.37 -23.24
N CYS A 105 2.32 -2.50 -22.36
CA CYS A 105 1.84 -1.15 -22.20
C CYS A 105 2.82 -0.18 -22.87
N GLU A 106 2.35 0.63 -23.81
CA GLU A 106 3.18 1.54 -24.59
C GLU A 106 2.83 3.01 -24.36
N ALA A 107 3.84 3.86 -24.31
CA ALA A 107 3.69 5.30 -24.25
C ALA A 107 4.72 5.98 -25.16
N GLN A 108 4.35 7.13 -25.73
CA GLN A 108 5.29 8.00 -26.44
C GLN A 108 6.03 8.87 -25.43
N GLN A 109 7.35 8.76 -25.42
CA GLN A 109 8.22 9.60 -24.61
C GLN A 109 8.93 10.61 -25.52
N PRO A 110 8.90 11.92 -25.20
CA PRO A 110 9.61 12.92 -25.99
C PRO A 110 11.12 12.68 -25.91
N LEU A 111 11.77 12.74 -27.07
CA LEU A 111 13.22 12.73 -27.22
C LEU A 111 13.69 14.15 -27.58
N PRO A 112 14.92 14.53 -27.19
CA PRO A 112 15.47 15.80 -27.60
C PRO A 112 15.83 15.79 -29.10
N LEU A 113 15.61 16.94 -29.74
CA LEU A 113 16.22 17.29 -31.01
C LEU A 113 17.68 17.67 -30.76
N ILE A 114 18.59 17.16 -31.57
CA ILE A 114 20.01 17.48 -31.57
C ILE A 114 20.40 18.13 -32.91
N GLU A 115 21.29 19.09 -32.83
CA GLU A 115 21.91 19.73 -34.00
C GLU A 115 23.17 18.97 -34.41
N VAL A 116 23.22 18.50 -35.66
CA VAL A 116 24.36 17.74 -36.17
C VAL A 116 24.80 18.25 -37.54
N CYS A 117 26.10 18.10 -37.81
CA CYS A 117 26.68 18.34 -39.13
C CYS A 117 26.81 17.00 -39.86
N GLU A 118 26.08 16.82 -40.96
CA GLU A 118 26.32 15.69 -41.87
C GLU A 118 27.62 15.87 -42.66
N ILE A 119 27.94 17.13 -42.99
CA ILE A 119 29.10 17.51 -43.77
C ILE A 119 29.86 18.59 -43.00
N GLY A 120 31.16 18.37 -42.78
CA GLY A 120 32.02 19.29 -42.06
C GLY A 120 31.87 19.25 -40.55
N SER A 121 32.42 20.26 -39.90
CA SER A 121 32.48 20.38 -38.44
C SER A 121 31.72 21.63 -37.97
N ARG A 122 31.17 21.58 -36.76
CA ARG A 122 30.43 22.72 -36.20
C ARG A 122 31.38 23.87 -35.87
N GLU A 123 31.15 25.02 -36.52
CA GLU A 123 31.85 26.27 -36.25
C GLU A 123 30.79 27.37 -36.08
N GLY A 124 30.46 27.71 -34.84
CA GLY A 124 29.36 28.64 -34.55
C GLY A 124 27.98 28.04 -34.91
N PRO A 125 27.10 28.79 -35.59
CA PRO A 125 25.77 28.32 -35.98
C PRO A 125 25.75 27.51 -37.29
N GLU A 126 26.90 27.32 -37.93
CA GLU A 126 27.00 26.66 -39.24
C GLU A 126 27.96 25.46 -39.20
N CYS A 127 27.80 24.57 -40.17
CA CYS A 127 28.74 23.48 -40.40
C CYS A 127 29.75 23.91 -41.45
N VAL A 128 31.04 23.73 -41.19
CA VAL A 128 32.10 24.25 -42.05
C VAL A 128 33.01 23.12 -42.53
N THR A 129 33.25 23.07 -43.83
CA THR A 129 34.39 22.35 -44.44
C THR A 129 35.41 23.34 -44.94
N ALA A 130 36.69 23.02 -44.85
CA ALA A 130 37.78 23.87 -45.30
C ALA A 130 38.57 23.22 -46.42
N GLU A 131 38.84 24.00 -47.47
CA GLU A 131 39.80 23.68 -48.52
C GLU A 131 41.05 24.54 -48.33
N THR A 132 42.24 23.96 -48.52
CA THR A 132 43.50 24.68 -48.38
C THR A 132 44.24 24.79 -49.71
N ALA A 133 44.89 25.93 -49.92
CA ALA A 133 45.72 26.19 -51.10
C ALA A 133 47.02 26.92 -50.70
N PRO A 134 48.12 26.75 -51.45
CA PRO A 134 49.33 27.53 -51.24
C PRO A 134 49.14 28.98 -51.72
N TYR A 135 49.95 29.91 -51.21
CA TYR A 135 49.99 31.27 -51.75
C TYR A 135 50.50 31.30 -53.19
N VAL A 136 49.96 32.23 -53.96
CA VAL A 136 50.51 32.60 -55.25
C VAL A 136 51.48 33.77 -55.03
N VAL A 137 52.71 33.59 -55.50
CA VAL A 137 53.76 34.60 -55.39
C VAL A 137 53.67 35.54 -56.59
N SER A 138 53.28 36.80 -56.36
CA SER A 138 53.33 37.85 -57.37
C SER A 138 54.59 38.68 -57.18
N GLN A 139 55.40 38.82 -58.23
CA GLN A 139 56.59 39.68 -58.23
C GLN A 139 56.28 40.96 -59.00
N LYS A 140 56.36 42.11 -58.34
CA LYS A 140 56.14 43.43 -58.97
C LYS A 140 57.32 44.36 -58.71
N CYS A 141 57.61 45.23 -59.67
CA CYS A 141 58.64 46.25 -59.48
C CYS A 141 58.14 47.40 -58.58
N PRO A 142 59.00 47.96 -57.70
CA PRO A 142 58.64 49.12 -56.89
C PRO A 142 58.23 50.34 -57.74
N PRO A 143 57.40 51.26 -57.20
CA PRO A 143 57.01 52.47 -57.92
C PRO A 143 58.21 53.25 -58.47
N GLY A 144 58.21 53.50 -59.78
CA GLY A 144 59.28 54.21 -60.50
C GLY A 144 60.41 53.32 -61.05
N PHE A 145 60.28 51.99 -60.96
CA PHE A 145 61.16 51.01 -61.60
C PHE A 145 60.39 50.24 -62.67
N GLU A 146 61.03 49.99 -63.81
CA GLU A 146 60.44 49.22 -64.91
C GLU A 146 61.11 47.84 -65.02
N GLU A 147 60.37 46.87 -65.54
CA GLU A 147 60.89 45.52 -65.77
C GLU A 147 61.79 45.50 -67.00
N ALA A 148 63.04 45.04 -66.84
CA ALA A 148 63.97 44.94 -67.96
C ALA A 148 63.76 43.63 -68.75
N ALA A 149 64.04 43.67 -70.05
CA ALA A 149 63.93 42.52 -70.96
C ALA A 149 64.77 41.28 -70.58
N LYS A 150 65.69 41.39 -69.61
CA LYS A 150 66.52 40.28 -69.09
C LYS A 150 66.19 39.90 -67.64
N GLY A 151 65.04 40.36 -67.12
CA GLY A 151 64.65 40.21 -65.72
C GLY A 151 65.30 41.25 -64.80
N GLY A 152 64.60 41.60 -63.73
CA GLY A 152 65.00 42.60 -62.74
C GLY A 152 64.33 43.96 -62.92
N CYS A 153 64.21 44.70 -61.82
CA CYS A 153 63.60 46.02 -61.77
C CYS A 153 64.68 47.10 -61.83
N TRP A 154 64.60 47.98 -62.84
CA TRP A 154 65.62 48.98 -63.09
C TRP A 154 65.01 50.37 -63.29
N LYS A 155 65.71 51.38 -62.79
CA LYS A 155 65.40 52.79 -63.05
C LYS A 155 66.59 53.43 -63.73
N LYS A 156 66.35 54.06 -64.88
CA LYS A 156 67.37 54.84 -65.60
C LYS A 156 67.16 56.32 -65.32
N THR A 157 68.17 56.97 -64.76
CA THR A 157 68.18 58.43 -64.58
C THR A 157 69.28 59.01 -65.46
N THR A 158 68.90 59.86 -66.41
CA THR A 158 69.83 60.61 -67.25
C THR A 158 70.25 61.89 -66.52
N TYR A 159 71.55 62.15 -66.47
CA TYR A 159 72.10 63.38 -65.90
C TYR A 159 73.23 63.92 -66.77
N ASP A 160 73.43 65.23 -66.72
CA ASP A 160 74.52 65.90 -67.44
C ASP A 160 75.82 65.70 -66.66
N CYS A 161 76.78 64.99 -67.26
CA CYS A 161 78.07 64.66 -66.68
C CYS A 161 79.23 65.36 -67.40
N THR A 162 78.93 66.41 -68.16
CA THR A 162 79.92 67.14 -68.94
C THR A 162 81.07 67.62 -68.02
N PRO A 163 82.33 67.19 -68.24
CA PRO A 163 83.44 67.54 -67.38
C PRO A 163 83.72 69.05 -67.44
N ALA A 164 83.72 69.70 -66.28
CA ALA A 164 84.07 71.11 -66.15
C ALA A 164 85.58 71.30 -66.36
N PHE A 165 85.99 71.71 -67.56
CA PHE A 165 87.35 72.19 -67.81
C PHE A 165 87.51 73.60 -67.24
N ALA A 166 87.91 73.71 -65.97
CA ALA A 166 88.35 74.98 -65.39
C ALA A 166 89.81 75.28 -65.82
N GLY A 167 89.95 75.98 -66.95
CA GLY A 167 91.22 76.49 -67.45
C GLY A 167 91.73 77.71 -66.68
N LYS A 168 92.77 77.47 -65.88
CA LYS A 168 93.97 78.28 -65.56
C LYS A 168 93.87 79.81 -65.32
N GLY A 169 94.17 80.16 -64.07
CA GLY A 169 95.15 81.19 -63.69
C GLY A 169 95.88 80.75 -62.41
N GLY A 170 97.19 80.48 -62.47
CA GLY A 170 98.03 80.17 -61.28
C GLY A 170 99.12 79.11 -61.52
N LEU A 171 100.35 79.58 -61.75
CA LEU A 171 101.59 78.80 -61.92
C LEU A 171 102.01 78.01 -60.65
N ARG A 172 102.53 76.79 -60.83
CA ARG A 172 103.93 76.38 -60.48
C ARG A 172 104.12 74.85 -60.55
N GLY A 173 105.24 74.42 -61.16
CA GLY A 173 105.81 73.07 -61.04
C GLY A 173 105.60 72.19 -62.28
N LEU A 174 106.30 72.47 -63.38
CA LEU A 174 107.61 71.90 -63.75
C LEU A 174 107.52 70.55 -64.50
N ILE A 175 107.43 70.68 -65.82
CA ILE A 175 108.21 70.01 -66.89
C ILE A 175 108.54 68.52 -66.78
N GLY A 176 107.94 67.77 -67.71
CA GLY A 176 108.65 66.79 -68.53
C GLY A 176 108.25 67.01 -70.00
N GLU A 177 108.99 67.88 -70.69
CA GLU A 177 108.89 68.04 -72.15
C GLU A 177 109.59 66.87 -72.85
N LEU A 178 108.84 66.13 -73.67
CA LEU A 178 109.36 65.57 -74.91
C LEU A 178 108.59 66.26 -76.04
N GLY A 179 109.25 67.25 -76.64
CA GLY A 179 109.14 67.66 -78.04
C GLY A 179 107.74 67.79 -78.67
N VAL A 180 107.25 69.03 -78.67
CA VAL A 180 106.71 69.79 -79.83
C VAL A 180 105.73 69.12 -80.81
N ALA A 181 104.51 69.71 -80.86
CA ALA A 181 103.77 70.18 -82.06
C ALA A 181 102.27 69.80 -82.04
N PRO A 182 101.40 70.49 -82.82
CA PRO A 182 101.24 71.94 -82.91
C PRO A 182 99.74 72.35 -82.79
N ALA A 183 99.52 73.65 -83.03
CA ALA A 183 98.30 74.43 -82.93
C ALA A 183 97.02 73.87 -83.60
N ASN A 184 95.89 74.43 -83.14
CA ASN A 184 94.49 74.24 -83.55
C ASN A 184 93.77 72.98 -83.01
N ALA A 185 93.21 73.13 -81.80
CA ALA A 185 92.01 72.40 -81.44
C ALA A 185 91.01 73.36 -80.80
N LYS A 186 89.93 73.69 -81.54
CA LYS A 186 88.71 74.22 -80.95
C LYS A 186 88.19 73.15 -80.00
N ALA A 187 88.32 73.36 -78.69
CA ALA A 187 87.73 72.48 -77.69
C ALA A 187 86.19 72.60 -77.80
N GLN A 188 85.57 71.68 -78.54
CA GLN A 188 84.13 71.48 -78.49
C GLN A 188 83.81 70.84 -77.15
N VAL A 189 83.05 71.56 -76.31
CA VAL A 189 82.43 70.98 -75.13
C VAL A 189 81.36 70.01 -75.62
N ILE A 190 81.70 68.71 -75.65
CA ILE A 190 80.72 67.66 -75.91
C ILE A 190 79.83 67.60 -74.68
N LYS A 191 78.57 68.04 -74.80
CA LYS A 191 77.56 67.79 -73.75
C LYS A 191 77.43 66.27 -73.61
N GLN A 192 77.94 65.72 -72.51
CA GLN A 192 77.85 64.30 -72.23
C GLN A 192 76.66 64.06 -71.30
N THR A 193 75.64 63.39 -71.82
CA THR A 193 74.57 62.83 -71.00
C THR A 193 74.98 61.45 -70.54
N CYS A 194 75.14 61.27 -69.24
CA CYS A 194 75.38 59.98 -68.62
C CYS A 194 74.07 59.34 -68.17
N GLU A 195 74.02 58.02 -68.18
CA GLU A 195 72.93 57.23 -67.61
C GLU A 195 73.39 56.57 -66.31
N ARG A 196 72.69 56.83 -65.20
CA ARG A 196 72.81 56.01 -63.99
C ARG A 196 71.71 54.96 -64.00
N LYS A 197 72.09 53.69 -63.81
CA LYS A 197 71.16 52.58 -63.64
C LYS A 197 71.12 52.16 -62.18
N GLU A 198 69.94 52.19 -61.59
CA GLU A 198 69.71 51.72 -60.23
C GLU A 198 68.89 50.43 -60.31
N ALA A 199 69.37 49.38 -59.63
CA ALA A 199 68.66 48.11 -59.50
C ALA A 199 67.83 48.14 -58.22
N ALA A 200 66.62 47.60 -58.28
CA ALA A 200 65.82 47.32 -57.10
C ALA A 200 65.45 45.82 -57.05
N PRO A 201 65.33 45.23 -55.85
CA PRO A 201 64.73 43.91 -55.71
C PRO A 201 63.25 43.95 -56.11
N TYR A 202 62.73 42.81 -56.58
CA TYR A 202 61.29 42.65 -56.75
C TYR A 202 60.59 42.75 -55.39
N LEU A 203 59.42 43.40 -55.38
CA LEU A 203 58.50 43.29 -54.26
C LEU A 203 57.74 41.98 -54.41
N THR A 204 57.89 41.11 -53.42
CA THR A 204 57.22 39.81 -53.38
C THR A 204 55.97 39.91 -52.52
N ASP A 205 54.81 39.86 -53.16
CA ASP A 205 53.53 39.79 -52.46
C ASP A 205 53.02 38.34 -52.46
N LYS A 206 52.77 37.79 -51.27
CA LYS A 206 52.04 36.53 -51.12
C LYS A 206 50.55 36.83 -51.17
N VAL A 207 49.88 36.36 -52.22
CA VAL A 207 48.45 36.61 -52.43
C VAL A 207 47.72 35.28 -52.53
N CYS A 208 46.56 35.18 -51.91
CA CYS A 208 45.75 33.99 -52.02
C CYS A 208 45.05 33.89 -53.39
N PRO A 209 44.89 32.66 -53.93
CA PRO A 209 44.08 32.44 -55.14
C PRO A 209 42.66 33.01 -55.00
N ALA A 210 42.00 33.25 -56.12
CA ALA A 210 40.65 33.79 -56.13
C ALA A 210 39.68 32.92 -55.28
N GLY A 211 39.04 33.55 -54.30
CA GLY A 211 38.10 32.89 -53.38
C GLY A 211 38.75 32.20 -52.17
N PHE A 212 40.06 32.35 -51.95
CA PHE A 212 40.72 31.93 -50.73
C PHE A 212 41.19 33.13 -49.89
N GLU A 213 41.17 32.97 -48.58
CA GLU A 213 41.59 33.96 -47.58
C GLU A 213 42.88 33.50 -46.88
N ASP A 214 43.62 34.43 -46.28
CA ASP A 214 44.84 34.10 -45.54
C ASP A 214 44.50 33.42 -44.19
N ASN A 215 45.04 32.22 -43.96
CA ASN A 215 44.80 31.45 -42.74
C ASN A 215 45.81 31.75 -41.60
N GLY A 216 46.74 32.69 -41.78
CA GLY A 216 47.72 33.12 -40.76
C GLY A 216 48.82 32.11 -40.40
N ILE A 217 48.71 30.85 -40.85
CA ILE A 217 49.64 29.74 -40.54
C ILE A 217 50.48 29.37 -41.80
N ASN A 218 50.64 30.31 -42.74
CA ASN A 218 51.33 30.17 -44.03
C ASN A 218 50.56 29.31 -45.06
N GLY A 219 49.33 29.72 -45.36
CA GLY A 219 48.52 29.13 -46.42
C GLY A 219 47.20 29.86 -46.60
N CYS A 220 46.51 29.53 -47.67
CA CYS A 220 45.22 30.09 -48.01
C CYS A 220 44.11 29.09 -47.69
N ILE A 221 43.00 29.56 -47.14
CA ILE A 221 41.85 28.76 -46.75
C ILE A 221 40.59 29.27 -47.43
N LYS A 222 39.76 28.34 -47.90
CA LYS A 222 38.40 28.64 -48.36
C LYS A 222 37.43 27.81 -47.53
N LYS A 223 36.53 28.50 -46.83
CA LYS A 223 35.49 27.87 -46.03
C LYS A 223 34.23 27.68 -46.88
N HIS A 224 33.64 26.49 -46.76
CA HIS A 224 32.34 26.16 -47.32
C HIS A 224 31.37 25.91 -46.17
N PHE A 225 30.26 26.62 -46.19
CA PHE A 225 29.22 26.58 -45.16
C PHE A 225 28.11 25.62 -45.60
N HIS A 226 27.76 24.72 -44.70
CA HIS A 226 26.70 23.72 -44.84
C HIS A 226 25.66 23.95 -43.75
N PRO A 227 24.38 23.66 -44.01
CA PRO A 227 23.34 23.82 -43.02
C PRO A 227 23.54 22.85 -41.85
N VAL A 228 23.34 23.34 -40.63
CA VAL A 228 23.11 22.49 -39.47
C VAL A 228 21.73 21.85 -39.64
N ILE A 229 21.67 20.53 -39.49
CA ILE A 229 20.39 19.82 -39.52
C ILE A 229 19.98 19.40 -38.13
N THR A 230 18.67 19.43 -37.88
CA THR A 230 18.08 18.91 -36.65
C THR A 230 17.66 17.46 -36.86
N LYS A 231 18.15 16.59 -35.98
CA LYS A 231 17.78 15.17 -35.94
C LYS A 231 17.36 14.80 -34.53
N CYS A 232 16.61 13.72 -34.42
CA CYS A 232 16.35 13.10 -33.13
C CYS A 232 17.64 12.50 -32.58
N SER A 233 17.78 12.47 -31.25
CA SER A 233 18.94 11.85 -30.59
C SER A 233 19.16 10.38 -30.94
N ASN A 234 18.12 9.68 -31.42
CA ASN A 234 18.18 8.32 -31.94
C ASN A 234 18.47 8.23 -33.46
N GLY A 235 18.75 9.35 -34.12
CA GLY A 235 19.08 9.42 -35.55
C GLY A 235 17.87 9.60 -36.49
N GLY A 236 16.64 9.62 -35.98
CA GLY A 236 15.45 9.89 -36.79
C GLY A 236 15.40 11.33 -37.33
N ALA A 237 14.90 11.51 -38.55
CA ALA A 237 14.66 12.83 -39.14
C ALA A 237 13.17 13.20 -38.99
N ALA A 238 12.80 13.85 -37.89
CA ALA A 238 11.45 14.32 -37.62
C ALA A 238 11.47 15.69 -36.94
N SER A 239 10.44 16.51 -37.17
CA SER A 239 10.27 17.81 -36.49
C SER A 239 9.93 17.68 -35.01
N GLN A 240 9.44 16.51 -34.60
CA GLN A 240 9.17 16.14 -33.21
C GLN A 240 9.65 14.71 -32.99
N CYS A 241 10.46 14.54 -31.95
CA CYS A 241 11.11 13.27 -31.67
C CYS A 241 10.37 12.57 -30.54
N PHE A 242 9.89 11.36 -30.83
CA PHE A 242 9.29 10.49 -29.85
C PHE A 242 9.97 9.13 -29.93
N THR A 243 10.08 8.47 -28.78
CA THR A 243 10.40 7.06 -28.71
C THR A 243 9.26 6.32 -28.05
N THR A 244 9.02 5.10 -28.51
CA THR A 244 8.08 4.21 -27.84
C THR A 244 8.79 3.57 -26.65
N ARG A 245 8.19 3.72 -25.48
CA ARG A 245 8.60 3.00 -24.27
C ARG A 245 7.57 1.93 -23.99
N THR A 246 7.99 0.67 -23.99
CA THR A 246 7.16 -0.48 -23.64
C THR A 246 7.47 -0.94 -22.22
N VAL A 247 6.44 -1.12 -21.40
CA VAL A 247 6.52 -1.65 -20.05
C VAL A 247 5.57 -2.86 -19.91
N PRO A 248 5.86 -3.81 -19.01
CA PRO A 248 4.95 -4.94 -18.78
C PRO A 248 3.64 -4.47 -18.13
N PHE A 249 2.60 -5.31 -18.22
CA PHE A 249 1.35 -5.10 -17.51
C PHE A 249 1.55 -5.14 -15.99
N GLU A 250 0.85 -4.25 -15.29
CA GLU A 250 0.72 -4.32 -13.84
C GLU A 250 -0.48 -5.19 -13.46
N GLN A 251 -0.42 -5.78 -12.25
CA GLN A 251 -1.51 -6.59 -11.71
C GLN A 251 -2.23 -5.80 -10.63
N GLU A 252 -3.54 -5.61 -10.81
CA GLU A 252 -4.39 -4.89 -9.87
C GLU A 252 -5.67 -5.67 -9.57
N CYS A 253 -6.24 -5.44 -8.39
CA CYS A 253 -7.53 -5.97 -7.99
C CYS A 253 -8.60 -4.91 -8.17
N GLU A 254 -9.59 -5.16 -9.04
CA GLU A 254 -10.80 -4.32 -9.11
C GLU A 254 -11.51 -4.25 -7.75
N THR A 255 -11.51 -5.38 -7.04
CA THR A 255 -12.06 -5.49 -5.68
C THR A 255 -11.22 -6.43 -4.81
N GLY A 256 -11.14 -6.14 -3.51
CA GLY A 256 -10.35 -6.91 -2.56
C GLY A 256 -8.89 -6.49 -2.52
N VAL A 257 -8.04 -7.36 -1.99
CA VAL A 257 -6.63 -7.09 -1.74
C VAL A 257 -5.76 -8.17 -2.37
N MET A 258 -4.67 -7.77 -3.03
CA MET A 258 -3.66 -8.70 -3.57
C MET A 258 -3.05 -9.52 -2.43
N THR A 259 -3.29 -10.83 -2.45
CA THR A 259 -2.68 -11.80 -1.53
C THR A 259 -1.93 -12.84 -2.38
N GLY A 260 -0.61 -12.70 -2.48
CA GLY A 260 0.20 -13.52 -3.40
C GLY A 260 -0.06 -13.15 -4.86
N LYS A 261 -0.66 -14.06 -5.64
CA LYS A 261 -0.99 -13.86 -7.07
C LYS A 261 -2.49 -13.77 -7.35
N MET A 262 -3.31 -13.67 -6.31
CA MET A 262 -4.77 -13.65 -6.39
C MET A 262 -5.31 -12.45 -5.60
N CYS A 263 -6.44 -11.92 -6.03
CA CYS A 263 -7.23 -10.94 -5.32
C CYS A 263 -8.12 -11.64 -4.32
N ARG A 264 -7.98 -11.29 -3.03
CA ARG A 264 -8.76 -11.89 -1.95
C ARG A 264 -9.75 -10.90 -1.38
N ILE A 265 -11.02 -11.28 -1.34
CA ILE A 265 -12.08 -10.54 -0.65
C ILE A 265 -12.47 -11.34 0.58
N GLN A 266 -12.37 -10.72 1.76
CA GLN A 266 -12.89 -11.29 3.00
C GLN A 266 -14.27 -10.69 3.29
N LYS A 267 -15.25 -11.57 3.53
CA LYS A 267 -16.59 -11.18 3.97
C LYS A 267 -16.81 -11.69 5.38
N THR A 268 -17.32 -10.81 6.23
CA THR A 268 -17.74 -11.15 7.58
C THR A 268 -19.17 -11.69 7.55
N VAL A 269 -19.36 -12.83 8.18
CA VAL A 269 -20.64 -13.53 8.34
C VAL A 269 -20.95 -13.62 9.83
N ALA A 270 -22.19 -13.32 10.21
CA ALA A 270 -22.63 -13.45 11.59
C ALA A 270 -22.64 -14.95 11.99
N PRO A 271 -22.16 -15.31 13.18
CA PRO A 271 -22.28 -16.67 13.69
C PRO A 271 -23.75 -17.03 13.90
N GLU A 272 -24.08 -18.30 13.69
CA GLU A 272 -25.41 -18.84 13.96
C GLU A 272 -25.54 -19.19 15.45
N THR A 273 -26.65 -18.81 16.06
CA THR A 273 -27.01 -19.23 17.42
C THR A 273 -27.88 -20.47 17.39
N PHE A 274 -27.57 -21.45 18.23
CA PHE A 274 -28.34 -22.70 18.32
C PHE A 274 -28.43 -23.20 19.76
N CYS A 275 -29.47 -23.97 20.04
CA CYS A 275 -29.60 -24.71 21.29
C CYS A 275 -28.88 -26.05 21.20
N ALA A 276 -28.40 -26.56 22.32
CA ALA A 276 -27.94 -27.94 22.39
C ALA A 276 -29.07 -28.90 21.95
N THR A 277 -28.71 -30.04 21.37
CA THR A 277 -29.67 -31.02 20.87
C THR A 277 -30.61 -31.49 21.98
N GLY A 278 -31.92 -31.32 21.79
CA GLY A 278 -32.95 -31.68 22.77
C GLY A 278 -33.34 -30.58 23.76
N TYR A 279 -32.78 -29.38 23.63
CA TYR A 279 -33.01 -28.24 24.53
C TYR A 279 -33.73 -27.07 23.85
N ASP A 280 -34.37 -27.26 22.70
CA ASP A 280 -35.05 -26.16 22.00
C ASP A 280 -36.57 -26.27 22.18
N ASN A 281 -37.20 -25.22 22.72
CA ASN A 281 -38.66 -25.10 22.77
C ASN A 281 -39.24 -24.18 21.68
N GLY A 282 -38.42 -23.73 20.73
CA GLY A 282 -38.82 -22.87 19.61
C GLY A 282 -38.73 -21.36 19.89
N GLN A 283 -38.60 -20.94 21.16
CA GLN A 283 -38.36 -19.54 21.54
C GLN A 283 -37.04 -19.36 22.29
N ALA A 284 -36.69 -20.29 23.16
CA ALA A 284 -35.51 -20.27 24.01
C ALA A 284 -34.88 -21.65 24.12
N CYS A 285 -33.61 -21.69 24.52
CA CYS A 285 -32.97 -22.94 24.86
C CYS A 285 -33.36 -23.29 26.30
N VAL A 286 -34.12 -24.36 26.50
CA VAL A 286 -34.59 -24.77 27.82
C VAL A 286 -34.24 -26.23 28.10
N GLN A 287 -33.88 -26.51 29.34
CA GLN A 287 -33.71 -27.85 29.86
C GLN A 287 -34.92 -28.23 30.74
N ALA A 288 -35.56 -29.34 30.41
CA ALA A 288 -36.65 -29.89 31.22
C ALA A 288 -36.11 -30.74 32.38
N HIS A 289 -36.69 -30.53 33.55
CA HIS A 289 -36.40 -31.24 34.78
C HIS A 289 -37.70 -31.74 35.42
N PRO A 290 -37.66 -32.84 36.19
CA PRO A 290 -38.84 -33.37 36.86
C PRO A 290 -39.32 -32.43 37.98
N THR A 291 -40.64 -32.31 38.13
CA THR A 291 -41.27 -31.61 39.25
C THR A 291 -41.24 -32.46 40.52
N ALA A 292 -41.11 -31.81 41.67
CA ALA A 292 -41.22 -32.46 42.96
C ALA A 292 -42.63 -32.25 43.55
N PRO A 293 -43.36 -33.32 43.93
CA PRO A 293 -44.64 -33.19 44.63
C PRO A 293 -44.42 -32.82 46.09
N VAL A 294 -45.07 -31.75 46.54
CA VAL A 294 -45.02 -31.27 47.92
C VAL A 294 -46.43 -31.13 48.49
N CYS A 295 -46.57 -31.51 49.75
CA CYS A 295 -47.83 -31.44 50.49
C CYS A 295 -47.89 -30.18 51.36
N ALA A 296 -49.11 -29.70 51.61
CA ALA A 296 -49.34 -28.65 52.59
C ALA A 296 -48.85 -29.08 53.99
N PRO A 297 -48.51 -28.14 54.90
CA PRO A 297 -48.04 -28.46 56.23
C PRO A 297 -49.01 -29.40 56.98
N GLY A 298 -48.49 -30.47 57.59
CA GLY A 298 -49.29 -31.45 58.33
C GLY A 298 -49.79 -32.65 57.51
N LEU A 299 -49.53 -32.70 56.20
CA LEU A 299 -49.86 -33.82 55.33
C LEU A 299 -48.58 -34.56 54.87
N THR A 300 -48.66 -35.87 54.68
CA THR A 300 -47.54 -36.70 54.21
C THR A 300 -47.82 -37.29 52.82
N LEU A 301 -46.83 -37.26 51.94
CA LEU A 301 -46.97 -37.82 50.59
C LEU A 301 -46.91 -39.35 50.65
N THR A 302 -48.03 -40.02 50.36
CA THR A 302 -48.14 -41.47 50.36
C THR A 302 -48.85 -41.93 49.08
N GLY A 303 -48.19 -42.75 48.27
CA GLY A 303 -48.80 -43.29 47.04
C GLY A 303 -49.21 -42.25 46.00
N GLY A 304 -48.54 -41.09 45.96
CA GLY A 304 -48.86 -39.99 45.03
C GLY A 304 -49.96 -39.03 45.50
N LEU A 305 -50.52 -39.25 46.69
CA LEU A 305 -51.50 -38.37 47.32
C LEU A 305 -50.96 -37.83 48.65
N CYS A 306 -51.35 -36.62 49.02
CA CYS A 306 -51.07 -36.07 50.33
C CYS A 306 -52.11 -36.58 51.31
N VAL A 307 -51.70 -37.40 52.27
CA VAL A 307 -52.57 -38.03 53.26
C VAL A 307 -52.36 -37.36 54.61
N GLY A 308 -53.45 -37.02 55.28
CA GLY A 308 -53.48 -36.51 56.65
C GLY A 308 -54.46 -37.27 57.51
N SER A 309 -54.36 -37.08 58.82
CA SER A 309 -55.36 -37.52 59.77
C SER A 309 -55.96 -36.32 60.49
N GLU A 310 -57.30 -36.24 60.46
CA GLU A 310 -58.05 -35.32 61.29
C GLU A 310 -58.64 -36.09 62.47
N THR A 311 -58.52 -35.52 63.67
CA THR A 311 -59.08 -36.10 64.90
C THR A 311 -60.28 -35.29 65.38
N ALA A 312 -61.29 -35.99 65.88
CA ALA A 312 -62.45 -35.42 66.54
C ALA A 312 -62.70 -36.14 67.87
N GLN A 313 -63.32 -35.44 68.83
CA GLN A 313 -63.74 -36.05 70.09
C GLN A 313 -64.96 -36.95 69.85
N PRO A 314 -65.00 -38.17 70.40
CA PRO A 314 -66.18 -39.03 70.33
C PRO A 314 -67.29 -38.50 71.23
N GLU A 315 -68.52 -38.74 70.82
CA GLU A 315 -69.68 -38.59 71.70
C GLU A 315 -69.79 -39.84 72.58
N VAL A 316 -69.80 -39.66 73.90
CA VAL A 316 -69.76 -40.77 74.87
C VAL A 316 -71.12 -40.94 75.53
N THR A 317 -71.74 -42.11 75.34
CA THR A 317 -73.00 -42.47 75.99
C THR A 317 -72.74 -43.54 77.04
N VAL A 318 -73.13 -43.27 78.30
CA VAL A 318 -73.01 -44.22 79.41
C VAL A 318 -74.40 -44.61 79.90
N THR A 319 -74.83 -45.83 79.58
CA THR A 319 -76.07 -46.40 80.08
C THR A 319 -75.87 -47.00 81.46
N LEU A 320 -76.25 -46.29 82.51
CA LEU A 320 -76.23 -46.83 83.86
C LEU A 320 -77.41 -47.77 84.07
N THR A 321 -77.17 -49.08 83.93
CA THR A 321 -78.15 -50.10 84.33
C THR A 321 -78.11 -50.27 85.84
N CYS A 322 -79.01 -49.58 86.52
CA CYS A 322 -79.21 -49.74 87.95
C CYS A 322 -80.11 -50.95 88.20
N THR A 323 -79.53 -52.09 88.61
CA THR A 323 -80.29 -53.27 89.05
C THR A 323 -80.21 -53.39 90.57
N GLY A 324 -81.26 -52.94 91.27
CA GLY A 324 -81.37 -53.04 92.73
C GLY A 324 -82.48 -52.16 93.30
N LYS A 325 -82.96 -52.45 94.52
CA LYS A 325 -84.16 -51.84 95.14
C LYS A 325 -84.07 -50.34 95.50
N ASN A 326 -83.12 -49.58 94.96
CA ASN A 326 -82.99 -48.13 95.20
C ASN A 326 -82.50 -47.39 93.93
N CYS A 327 -83.19 -47.57 92.82
CA CYS A 327 -82.99 -46.76 91.62
C CYS A 327 -84.15 -45.75 91.56
N HIS A 328 -83.91 -44.53 92.06
CA HIS A 328 -84.82 -43.40 91.90
C HIS A 328 -84.45 -42.62 90.62
N HIS A 329 -85.49 -42.14 89.93
CA HIS A 329 -85.46 -41.41 88.67
C HIS A 329 -84.52 -40.20 88.67
#